data_AF-A0A9E7CYD1-F1
#
_entry.id   AF-A0A9E7CYD1-F1
#
_cell.length_a   1.000
_cell.length_b   1.000
_cell.length_c   1.000
_cell.angle_alpha   90.00
_cell.angle_beta   90.00
_cell.angle_gamma   90.00
#
_symmetry.space_group_name_H-M   'P 1'
#
loop_
_entity.id
_entity.type
_entity.pdbx_description
1 polymer ?
#
loop_
_entity_poly.entity_id
_entity_poly.type
_entity_poly.pdbx_seq_one_letter_code
_entity_poly.pdbx_strand_id
1 'polypeptide(L)'
;MRRLRLGDSEVEDTAGDIAVRLADAFARREHPLCLCQPEGVPMYVARAGGRHVLKRMPGSGPRHDPDCDSYEPPHALSGLGAVDGGAIVENAEDGVTLLKLDFSLSKQAGRTAPTPREAIDAGAVKTDGSRLSLRALLHYLWEQAEFNRWRPAMTGRRNWAVLRKFLLEAAEGKTAKGKTLPDVLFIPEMFDADRDAAIAQRRETFLSRAMKAEGNRRSLAMLIGEVKEIAPARFGHRVVIKHLPRFPFMLNEDAHRRINAVFASELALWNATADSHLIAIATFGIDAAGIASIESIALMVVTDRWLPFENRYEAALIDALAKRGASFVKSLRYNLPAAHPMACVVLRQDGAAPLGMYIVPDGAGTDYREKLDELIAESGIASWTWNIGDGAMPELPA
;
A
#
# COMPACT_ATOMS: atom_id res chain seq x y z
N MET A 1 1.22 22.78 4.16
CA MET A 1 0.16 23.38 5.01
C MET A 1 -0.94 23.85 4.10
N ARG A 2 -2.17 23.42 4.36
CA ARG A 2 -3.27 23.60 3.42
C ARG A 2 -4.33 24.51 4.04
N ARG A 3 -4.72 25.53 3.29
CA ARG A 3 -5.88 26.36 3.59
C ARG A 3 -7.15 25.72 3.06
N LEU A 4 -8.20 25.77 3.87
CA LEU A 4 -9.50 25.18 3.60
C LEU A 4 -10.58 26.24 3.72
N ARG A 5 -11.62 26.14 2.90
CA ARG A 5 -12.88 26.86 3.08
C ARG A 5 -13.95 25.89 3.56
N LEU A 6 -14.57 26.21 4.70
CA LEU A 6 -15.64 25.47 5.35
C LEU A 6 -16.81 26.44 5.56
N GLY A 7 -17.86 26.29 4.75
CA GLY A 7 -18.91 27.31 4.62
C GLY A 7 -18.30 28.66 4.19
N ASP A 8 -18.57 29.71 4.95
CA ASP A 8 -18.03 31.06 4.72
C ASP A 8 -16.68 31.32 5.41
N SER A 9 -16.13 30.33 6.11
CA SER A 9 -14.89 30.50 6.89
C SER A 9 -13.68 29.86 6.21
N GLU A 10 -12.55 30.55 6.27
CA GLU A 10 -11.25 29.99 5.87
C GLU A 10 -10.45 29.59 7.10
N VAL A 11 -9.82 28.41 7.05
CA VAL A 11 -9.06 27.84 8.16
C VAL A 11 -7.85 27.06 7.65
N GLU A 12 -6.77 27.03 8.42
CA GLU A 12 -5.65 26.13 8.17
C GLU A 12 -5.99 24.71 8.64
N ASP A 13 -5.54 23.69 7.91
CA ASP A 13 -5.81 22.30 8.27
C ASP A 13 -5.10 21.82 9.54
N THR A 14 -4.21 22.64 10.09
CA THR A 14 -3.50 22.48 11.36
C THR A 14 -4.16 23.23 12.52
N ALA A 15 -5.24 23.98 12.28
CA ALA A 15 -5.90 24.76 13.32
C ALA A 15 -6.41 23.84 14.45
N GLY A 16 -6.28 24.28 15.71
CA GLY A 16 -6.65 23.47 16.88
C GLY A 16 -8.14 23.09 16.93
N ASP A 17 -9.01 23.84 16.26
CA ASP A 17 -10.45 23.61 16.16
C ASP A 17 -10.86 22.83 14.89
N ILE A 18 -9.92 22.40 14.05
CA ILE A 18 -10.22 21.76 12.75
C ILE A 18 -11.10 20.51 12.91
N ALA A 19 -10.89 19.72 13.96
CA ALA A 19 -11.66 18.50 14.20
C ALA A 19 -13.15 18.79 14.45
N VAL A 20 -13.45 19.88 15.16
CA VAL A 20 -14.84 20.33 15.42
C VAL A 20 -15.46 20.83 14.12
N ARG A 21 -14.73 21.65 13.35
CA ARG A 21 -15.21 22.19 12.09
C ARG A 21 -15.51 21.11 11.05
N LEU A 22 -14.67 20.07 10.97
CA LEU A 22 -14.92 18.92 10.09
C LEU A 22 -16.14 18.12 10.55
N ALA A 23 -16.36 17.97 11.85
CA ALA A 23 -17.56 17.31 12.38
C ALA A 23 -18.84 18.08 12.02
N ASP A 24 -18.82 19.41 12.14
CA ASP A 24 -19.94 20.26 11.75
C ASP A 24 -20.22 20.21 10.25
N ALA A 25 -19.17 20.30 9.42
CA ALA A 25 -19.28 20.18 7.97
C ALA A 25 -19.86 18.81 7.57
N PHE A 26 -19.43 17.72 8.23
CA PHE A 26 -19.99 16.39 8.02
C PHE A 26 -21.46 16.31 8.39
N ALA A 27 -21.85 16.84 9.56
CA ALA A 27 -23.25 16.86 10.02
C ALA A 27 -24.18 17.63 9.07
N ARG A 28 -23.66 18.70 8.45
CA ARG A 28 -24.38 19.53 7.47
C ARG A 28 -24.28 19.05 6.02
N ARG A 29 -23.49 18.00 5.76
CA ARG A 29 -23.15 17.51 4.42
C ARG A 29 -22.55 18.60 3.52
N GLU A 30 -21.76 19.48 4.12
CA GLU A 30 -21.02 20.52 3.41
C GLU A 30 -19.71 19.95 2.86
N HIS A 31 -19.38 20.30 1.62
CA HIS A 31 -18.12 19.94 0.97
C HIS A 31 -17.08 21.04 1.20
N PRO A 32 -16.00 20.78 1.97
CA PRO A 32 -14.92 21.74 2.13
C PRO A 32 -14.22 22.01 0.79
N LEU A 33 -13.67 23.21 0.60
CA LEU A 33 -12.81 23.50 -0.55
C LEU A 33 -11.35 23.61 -0.11
N CYS A 34 -10.44 22.95 -0.82
CA CYS A 34 -9.01 23.17 -0.68
C CYS A 34 -8.59 24.39 -1.49
N LEU A 35 -8.05 25.41 -0.82
CA LEU A 35 -7.66 26.68 -1.43
C LEU A 35 -6.23 26.67 -2.00
N CYS A 36 -5.73 25.49 -2.39
CA CYS A 36 -4.46 25.38 -3.11
C CYS A 36 -4.54 25.90 -4.55
N GLN A 37 -5.75 26.05 -5.09
CA GLN A 37 -6.04 26.64 -6.39
C GLN A 37 -7.03 27.80 -6.22
N PRO A 38 -7.04 28.80 -7.12
CA PRO A 38 -7.90 29.98 -6.99
C PRO A 38 -9.40 29.66 -6.87
N GLU A 39 -9.89 28.72 -7.68
CA GLU A 39 -11.30 28.29 -7.68
C GLU A 39 -11.67 27.43 -6.45
N GLY A 40 -10.66 26.93 -5.73
CA GLY A 40 -10.81 25.91 -4.71
C GLY A 40 -11.10 24.52 -5.29
N VAL A 41 -10.48 23.49 -4.72
CA VAL A 41 -10.72 22.10 -5.13
C VAL A 41 -11.68 21.44 -4.12
N PRO A 42 -12.86 20.96 -4.55
CA PRO A 42 -13.81 20.32 -3.65
C PRO A 42 -13.22 19.09 -2.95
N MET A 43 -13.60 18.92 -1.69
CA MET A 43 -13.23 17.83 -0.80
C MET A 43 -14.50 17.28 -0.10
N TYR A 44 -14.38 16.15 0.58
CA TYR A 44 -15.47 15.63 1.42
C TYR A 44 -14.93 15.25 2.80
N VAL A 45 -15.83 15.21 3.78
CA VAL A 45 -15.50 14.73 5.13
C VAL A 45 -15.99 13.29 5.26
N ALA A 46 -15.11 12.40 5.70
CA ALA A 46 -15.42 11.01 5.97
C ALA A 46 -15.31 10.72 7.47
N ARG A 47 -16.02 9.69 7.94
CA ARG A 47 -15.84 9.18 9.31
C ARG A 47 -14.94 7.95 9.31
N ALA A 48 -13.78 8.04 9.95
CA ALA A 48 -12.83 6.94 10.11
C ALA A 48 -12.33 6.90 11.57
N GLY A 49 -12.32 5.72 12.20
CA GLY A 49 -11.79 5.56 13.56
C GLY A 49 -12.50 6.38 14.64
N GLY A 50 -13.78 6.71 14.43
CA GLY A 50 -14.54 7.60 15.32
C GLY A 50 -14.16 9.08 15.20
N ARG A 51 -13.38 9.46 14.19
CA ARG A 51 -12.98 10.84 13.88
C ARG A 51 -13.51 11.27 12.50
N HIS A 52 -13.56 12.57 12.28
CA HIS A 52 -13.84 13.16 10.97
C HIS A 52 -12.51 13.49 10.29
N VAL A 53 -12.33 12.98 9.08
CA VAL A 53 -11.12 13.17 8.26
C VAL A 53 -11.50 13.78 6.93
N LEU A 54 -10.72 14.77 6.52
CA LEU A 54 -10.88 15.43 5.24
C LEU A 54 -10.25 14.57 4.13
N LYS A 55 -11.03 14.26 3.10
CA LYS A 55 -10.63 13.46 1.95
C LYS A 55 -10.85 14.21 0.64
N ARG A 56 -10.01 13.92 -0.34
CA ARG A 56 -10.11 14.46 -1.71
C ARG A 56 -11.35 13.88 -2.37
N MET A 57 -12.05 14.64 -3.21
CA MET A 57 -13.07 14.02 -4.07
C MET A 57 -12.43 12.92 -4.94
N PRO A 58 -13.12 11.81 -5.24
CA PRO A 58 -12.56 10.76 -6.09
C PRO A 58 -12.02 11.31 -7.41
N GLY A 59 -10.82 10.90 -7.81
CA GLY A 59 -10.15 11.35 -9.03
C GLY A 59 -9.69 12.82 -9.04
N SER A 60 -9.86 13.57 -7.95
CA SER A 60 -9.52 15.01 -7.91
C SER A 60 -8.07 15.33 -7.56
N GLY A 61 -7.26 14.32 -7.24
CA GLY A 61 -5.85 14.46 -6.85
C GLY A 61 -5.03 15.34 -7.82
N PRO A 62 -5.08 15.11 -9.14
CA PRO A 62 -4.35 15.94 -10.12
C PRO A 62 -4.85 17.39 -10.23
N ARG A 63 -6.02 17.73 -9.68
CA ARG A 63 -6.55 19.11 -9.69
C ARG A 63 -5.97 19.98 -8.59
N HIS A 64 -5.32 19.39 -7.58
CA HIS A 64 -4.65 20.15 -6.55
C HIS A 64 -3.32 20.70 -7.07
N ASP A 65 -2.87 21.81 -6.49
CA ASP A 65 -1.52 22.33 -6.74
C ASP A 65 -0.45 21.27 -6.41
N PRO A 66 0.60 21.08 -7.23
CA PRO A 66 1.66 20.11 -7.00
C PRO A 66 2.39 20.24 -5.65
N ASP A 67 2.29 21.35 -4.93
CA ASP A 67 2.84 21.53 -3.57
C ASP A 67 1.80 21.25 -2.47
N CYS A 68 0.54 21.05 -2.84
CA CYS A 68 -0.51 20.67 -1.92
C CYS A 68 -0.30 19.25 -1.36
N ASP A 69 -0.62 19.06 -0.08
CA ASP A 69 -0.65 17.74 0.55
C ASP A 69 -1.72 16.83 -0.07
N SER A 70 -2.74 17.44 -0.69
CA SER A 70 -3.80 16.73 -1.43
C SER A 70 -3.46 16.48 -2.91
N TYR A 71 -2.29 16.88 -3.41
CA TYR A 71 -1.90 16.50 -4.76
C TYR A 71 -1.57 15.01 -4.84
N GLU A 72 -2.01 14.38 -5.92
CA GLU A 72 -1.72 13.00 -6.28
C GLU A 72 -1.48 12.95 -7.79
N PRO A 73 -0.39 12.31 -8.25
CA PRO A 73 -0.16 12.16 -9.68
C PRO A 73 -1.31 11.40 -10.37
N PRO A 74 -1.50 11.60 -11.68
CA PRO A 74 -2.49 10.85 -12.45
C PRO A 74 -2.37 9.35 -12.23
N HIS A 75 -3.51 8.68 -12.00
CA HIS A 75 -3.53 7.24 -11.66
C HIS A 75 -2.88 6.37 -12.74
N ALA A 76 -2.91 6.80 -14.00
CA ALA A 76 -2.26 6.15 -15.15
C ALA A 76 -0.75 5.96 -14.96
N LEU A 77 -0.08 6.81 -14.17
CA LEU A 77 1.35 6.70 -13.88
C LEU A 77 1.72 5.57 -12.90
N SER A 78 0.71 4.87 -12.39
CA SER A 78 0.85 3.77 -11.43
C SER A 78 -0.12 2.64 -11.77
N GLY A 79 -0.04 1.54 -11.02
CA GLY A 79 -1.02 0.48 -11.15
C GLY A 79 -2.39 0.76 -10.57
N LEU A 80 -2.57 1.89 -9.88
CA LEU A 80 -3.87 2.27 -9.34
C LEU A 80 -4.90 2.44 -10.46
N GLY A 81 -4.51 3.01 -11.61
CA GLY A 81 -5.42 3.25 -12.74
C GLY A 81 -6.09 1.97 -13.26
N ALA A 82 -5.45 0.81 -13.11
CA ALA A 82 -6.01 -0.46 -13.53
C ALA A 82 -7.07 -1.03 -12.57
N VAL A 83 -7.17 -0.53 -11.33
CA VAL A 83 -8.06 -1.09 -10.28
C VAL A 83 -9.04 -0.06 -9.70
N ASP A 84 -8.79 1.23 -9.92
CA ASP A 84 -9.63 2.32 -9.48
C ASP A 84 -11.00 2.32 -10.19
N GLY A 85 -12.06 2.68 -9.47
CA GLY A 85 -13.45 2.62 -9.94
C GLY A 85 -14.02 1.20 -10.13
N GLY A 86 -13.17 0.20 -10.37
CA GLY A 86 -13.53 -1.20 -10.50
C GLY A 86 -13.48 -1.96 -9.18
N ALA A 87 -12.26 -2.18 -8.67
CA ALA A 87 -11.99 -2.94 -7.45
C ALA A 87 -12.09 -2.10 -6.17
N ILE A 88 -11.83 -0.79 -6.29
CA ILE A 88 -11.93 0.19 -5.21
C ILE A 88 -13.14 1.07 -5.51
N VAL A 89 -14.14 1.02 -4.65
CA VAL A 89 -15.37 1.81 -4.80
C VAL A 89 -15.51 2.70 -3.58
N GLU A 90 -15.23 3.99 -3.75
CA GLU A 90 -15.39 4.99 -2.70
C GLU A 90 -16.80 5.59 -2.75
N ASN A 91 -17.52 5.51 -1.62
CA ASN A 91 -18.75 6.23 -1.44
C ASN A 91 -18.48 7.53 -0.68
N ALA A 92 -18.58 8.66 -1.38
CA ALA A 92 -18.34 9.98 -0.80
C ALA A 92 -19.44 10.40 0.19
N GLU A 93 -20.64 9.80 0.13
CA GLU A 93 -21.76 10.16 1.01
C GLU A 93 -21.61 9.62 2.43
N ASP A 94 -21.17 8.36 2.57
CA ASP A 94 -20.96 7.71 3.87
C ASP A 94 -19.48 7.63 4.27
N GLY A 95 -18.57 7.94 3.34
CA GLY A 95 -17.12 7.89 3.53
C GLY A 95 -16.52 6.49 3.57
N VAL A 96 -17.32 5.46 3.25
CA VAL A 96 -16.92 4.05 3.25
C VAL A 96 -16.33 3.67 1.89
N THR A 97 -15.20 2.98 1.91
CA THR A 97 -14.60 2.39 0.71
C THR A 97 -14.85 0.89 0.70
N LEU A 98 -15.49 0.40 -0.36
CA LEU A 98 -15.63 -1.02 -0.63
C LEU A 98 -14.44 -1.54 -1.45
N LEU A 99 -13.79 -2.58 -0.94
CA LEU A 99 -12.68 -3.26 -1.60
C LEU A 99 -13.12 -4.64 -2.10
N LYS A 100 -13.11 -4.82 -3.42
CA LYS A 100 -13.40 -6.11 -4.05
C LYS A 100 -12.11 -6.93 -4.10
N LEU A 101 -12.00 -7.97 -3.28
CA LEU A 101 -10.81 -8.84 -3.21
C LEU A 101 -10.94 -10.07 -4.11
N ASP A 102 -9.85 -10.47 -4.76
CA ASP A 102 -9.77 -11.70 -5.55
C ASP A 102 -9.52 -12.96 -4.71
N PHE A 103 -9.08 -12.78 -3.47
CA PHE A 103 -8.86 -13.85 -2.50
C PHE A 103 -10.01 -13.97 -1.49
N SER A 104 -10.02 -15.10 -0.77
CA SER A 104 -11.07 -15.43 0.21
C SER A 104 -10.65 -15.08 1.64
N LEU A 105 -11.62 -14.61 2.44
CA LEU A 105 -11.49 -14.41 3.90
C LEU A 105 -12.21 -15.51 4.69
N SER A 106 -12.53 -16.64 4.05
CA SER A 106 -13.06 -17.84 4.70
C SER A 106 -12.74 -19.11 3.92
N LYS A 107 -12.68 -20.24 4.62
CA LYS A 107 -12.38 -21.57 4.07
C LYS A 107 -13.45 -22.58 4.51
N GLN A 108 -13.94 -23.41 3.59
CA GLN A 108 -14.84 -24.52 3.95
C GLN A 108 -14.05 -25.60 4.68
N ALA A 109 -14.59 -26.12 5.78
CA ALA A 109 -14.03 -27.29 6.45
C ALA A 109 -14.15 -28.53 5.55
N GLY A 110 -13.09 -29.34 5.44
CA GLY A 110 -13.12 -30.65 4.77
C GLY A 110 -12.89 -30.67 3.26
N ARG A 111 -12.76 -29.51 2.59
CA ARG A 111 -12.18 -29.45 1.23
C ARG A 111 -10.73 -29.00 1.36
N THR A 112 -9.81 -29.74 0.75
CA THR A 112 -8.55 -29.15 0.29
C THR A 112 -8.93 -27.86 -0.42
N ALA A 113 -8.30 -26.74 -0.04
CA ALA A 113 -8.59 -25.47 -0.69
C ALA A 113 -8.61 -25.73 -2.21
N PRO A 114 -9.57 -25.18 -2.98
CA PRO A 114 -9.35 -25.09 -4.41
C PRO A 114 -7.93 -24.54 -4.54
N THR A 115 -7.11 -25.18 -5.36
CA THR A 115 -5.81 -24.61 -5.77
C THR A 115 -6.08 -23.12 -5.96
N PRO A 116 -5.38 -22.22 -5.25
CA PRO A 116 -5.56 -20.80 -5.47
C PRO A 116 -5.61 -20.63 -6.98
N ARG A 117 -6.70 -20.05 -7.50
CA ARG A 117 -6.75 -19.66 -8.90
C ARG A 117 -5.50 -18.83 -9.07
N GLU A 118 -4.52 -19.44 -9.72
CA GLU A 118 -3.30 -18.86 -10.23
C GLU A 118 -3.10 -17.42 -9.76
N ALA A 119 -2.40 -17.25 -8.63
CA ALA A 119 -1.52 -16.10 -8.51
C ALA A 119 -0.39 -16.36 -9.51
N ILE A 120 -0.71 -16.22 -10.80
CA ILE A 120 0.28 -16.26 -11.85
C ILE A 120 1.24 -15.13 -11.59
N ASP A 121 2.49 -15.56 -11.65
CA ASP A 121 3.72 -14.85 -11.93
C ASP A 121 3.61 -13.48 -12.60
N ALA A 122 4.74 -12.79 -12.50
CA ALA A 122 5.13 -11.75 -13.43
C ALA A 122 4.82 -12.17 -14.89
N GLY A 123 3.76 -11.60 -15.47
CA GLY A 123 3.41 -11.81 -16.88
C GLY A 123 1.98 -12.31 -17.08
N ALA A 124 1.08 -11.36 -17.36
CA ALA A 124 -0.18 -11.60 -18.06
C ALA A 124 -1.13 -12.66 -17.46
N VAL A 125 -1.72 -12.36 -16.31
CA VAL A 125 -3.15 -12.64 -16.10
C VAL A 125 -3.87 -11.32 -16.02
N LYS A 126 -4.73 -11.05 -17.00
CA LYS A 126 -5.71 -9.97 -16.94
C LYS A 126 -6.64 -10.23 -15.75
N THR A 127 -6.26 -9.78 -14.55
CA THR A 127 -7.30 -9.33 -13.62
C THR A 127 -7.96 -8.16 -14.33
N ASP A 128 -9.24 -8.27 -14.63
CA ASP A 128 -10.04 -7.32 -15.42
C ASP A 128 -10.25 -5.96 -14.70
N GLY A 129 -9.27 -5.51 -13.91
CA GLY A 129 -9.34 -4.37 -13.00
C GLY A 129 -10.38 -4.45 -11.89
N SER A 130 -11.19 -5.50 -11.88
CA SER A 130 -12.40 -5.59 -11.05
C SER A 130 -12.15 -6.04 -9.62
N ARG A 131 -10.95 -6.56 -9.30
CA ARG A 131 -10.58 -7.05 -7.96
C ARG A 131 -9.12 -6.80 -7.62
N LEU A 132 -8.84 -6.55 -6.34
CA LEU A 132 -7.49 -6.41 -5.78
C LEU A 132 -6.92 -7.79 -5.43
N SER A 133 -5.69 -8.04 -5.90
CA SER A 133 -4.82 -9.08 -5.35
C SER A 133 -4.34 -8.74 -3.95
N LEU A 134 -3.72 -9.71 -3.25
CA LEU A 134 -3.06 -9.45 -1.97
C LEU A 134 -2.00 -8.33 -2.10
N ARG A 135 -1.16 -8.39 -3.13
CA ARG A 135 -0.14 -7.35 -3.38
C ARG A 135 -0.77 -6.00 -3.66
N ALA A 136 -1.85 -5.94 -4.44
CA ALA A 136 -2.56 -4.69 -4.71
C ALA A 136 -3.25 -4.12 -3.47
N LEU A 137 -3.79 -4.96 -2.57
CA LEU A 137 -4.29 -4.51 -1.28
C LEU A 137 -3.17 -3.92 -0.41
N LEU A 138 -1.99 -4.56 -0.39
CA LEU A 138 -0.83 -4.02 0.32
C LEU A 138 -0.42 -2.66 -0.24
N HIS A 139 -0.26 -2.54 -1.56
CA HIS A 139 0.05 -1.27 -2.22
C HIS A 139 -0.99 -0.20 -1.91
N TYR A 140 -2.28 -0.54 -2.01
CA TYR A 140 -3.36 0.37 -1.68
C TYR A 140 -3.25 0.90 -0.24
N LEU A 141 -3.08 0.02 0.75
CA LEU A 141 -2.94 0.44 2.14
C LEU A 141 -1.65 1.23 2.39
N TRP A 142 -0.56 0.89 1.69
CA TRP A 142 0.71 1.61 1.77
C TRP A 142 0.58 3.05 1.24
N GLU A 143 -0.13 3.23 0.13
CA GLU A 143 -0.40 4.52 -0.48
C GLU A 143 -1.39 5.36 0.34
N GLN A 144 -2.46 4.74 0.85
CA GLN A 144 -3.42 5.39 1.75
C GLN A 144 -2.78 5.81 3.09
N ALA A 145 -1.72 5.12 3.52
CA ALA A 145 -0.89 5.49 4.65
C ALA A 145 0.28 6.43 4.28
N GLU A 146 0.35 6.89 3.03
CA GLU A 146 1.35 7.81 2.47
C GLU A 146 2.80 7.30 2.55
N PHE A 147 3.01 5.99 2.73
CA PHE A 147 4.34 5.40 2.80
C PHE A 147 5.04 5.30 1.46
N ASN A 148 4.33 5.54 0.35
CA ASN A 148 4.92 5.73 -0.97
C ASN A 148 5.38 7.18 -1.23
N ARG A 149 5.14 8.13 -0.33
CA ARG A 149 5.58 9.52 -0.47
C ARG A 149 6.90 9.73 0.28
N TRP A 150 7.74 10.64 -0.20
CA TRP A 150 8.95 11.05 0.51
C TRP A 150 9.10 12.56 0.48
N ARG A 151 9.53 13.13 1.60
CA ARG A 151 9.98 14.52 1.74
C ARG A 151 11.16 14.56 2.71
N PRO A 152 12.09 15.52 2.59
CA PRO A 152 13.27 15.60 3.47
C PRO A 152 12.94 15.61 4.97
N ALA A 153 11.84 16.25 5.36
CA ALA A 153 11.38 16.32 6.75
C ALA A 153 11.03 14.95 7.38
N MET A 154 10.89 13.90 6.57
CA MET A 154 10.58 12.54 7.03
C MET A 154 11.81 11.72 7.42
N THR A 155 13.03 12.22 7.20
CA THR A 155 14.27 11.53 7.60
C THR A 155 14.24 11.13 9.07
N GLY A 156 14.45 9.83 9.33
CA GLY A 156 14.45 9.26 10.68
C GLY A 156 13.09 9.22 11.40
N ARG A 157 11.99 9.62 10.74
CA ARG A 157 10.66 9.69 11.36
C ARG A 157 9.86 8.39 11.27
N ARG A 158 10.20 7.52 10.32
CA ARG A 158 9.47 6.26 10.06
C ARG A 158 10.11 5.10 10.78
N ASN A 159 9.29 4.37 11.52
CA ASN A 159 9.63 3.11 12.17
C ASN A 159 8.39 2.23 12.22
N TRP A 160 8.52 0.99 12.70
CA TRP A 160 7.40 0.05 12.72
C TRP A 160 6.17 0.54 13.50
N ALA A 161 6.34 1.27 14.61
CA ALA A 161 5.21 1.80 15.37
C ALA A 161 4.43 2.86 14.56
N VAL A 162 5.14 3.70 13.81
CA VAL A 162 4.56 4.67 12.86
C VAL A 162 3.86 3.94 11.73
N LEU A 163 4.51 2.95 11.10
CA LEU A 163 3.91 2.15 10.04
C LEU A 163 2.61 1.49 10.47
N ARG A 164 2.64 0.78 11.60
CA ARG A 164 1.47 0.15 12.18
C ARG A 164 0.34 1.14 12.40
N LYS A 165 0.62 2.31 12.99
CA LYS A 165 -0.39 3.33 13.28
C LYS A 165 -1.09 3.76 11.99
N PHE A 166 -0.34 4.23 11.00
CA PHE A 166 -0.92 4.78 9.78
C PHE A 166 -1.51 3.70 8.85
N LEU A 167 -1.01 2.46 8.87
CA LEU A 167 -1.66 1.35 8.14
C LEU A 167 -3.00 0.96 8.75
N LEU A 168 -3.11 1.00 10.09
CA LEU A 168 -4.40 0.76 10.76
C LEU A 168 -5.38 1.91 10.49
N GLU A 169 -4.93 3.16 10.58
CA GLU A 169 -5.73 4.35 10.19
C GLU A 169 -6.14 4.27 8.72
N ALA A 170 -5.23 3.86 7.83
CA ALA A 170 -5.53 3.62 6.42
C ALA A 170 -6.55 2.51 6.21
N ALA A 171 -6.63 1.50 7.09
CA ALA A 171 -7.64 0.45 7.02
C ALA A 171 -9.03 0.89 7.51
N GLU A 172 -9.13 1.99 8.26
CA GLU A 172 -10.42 2.48 8.76
C GLU A 172 -11.34 2.96 7.62
N GLY A 173 -12.64 2.80 7.83
CA GLY A 173 -13.66 3.14 6.83
C GLY A 173 -13.64 2.23 5.59
N LYS A 174 -12.89 1.11 5.62
CA LYS A 174 -12.81 0.16 4.50
C LYS A 174 -13.54 -1.13 4.82
N THR A 175 -14.24 -1.67 3.84
CA THR A 175 -14.95 -2.95 3.95
C THR A 175 -14.56 -3.90 2.83
N ALA A 176 -14.52 -5.18 3.12
CA ALA A 176 -14.27 -6.22 2.14
C ALA A 176 -15.03 -7.49 2.52
N LYS A 177 -15.70 -8.13 1.55
CA LYS A 177 -16.45 -9.38 1.76
C LYS A 177 -17.44 -9.30 2.94
N GLY A 178 -18.09 -8.15 3.13
CA GLY A 178 -19.06 -7.91 4.22
C GLY A 178 -18.45 -7.70 5.61
N LYS A 179 -17.11 -7.61 5.73
CA LYS A 179 -16.40 -7.35 6.98
C LYS A 179 -15.74 -6.00 6.93
N THR A 180 -15.61 -5.33 8.08
CA THR A 180 -14.72 -4.17 8.17
C THR A 180 -13.28 -4.65 8.10
N LEU A 181 -12.42 -3.91 7.39
CA LEU A 181 -11.02 -4.29 7.22
C LEU A 181 -10.26 -4.34 8.56
N PRO A 182 -10.46 -3.41 9.52
CA PRO A 182 -9.80 -3.48 10.82
C PRO A 182 -10.17 -4.71 11.66
N ASP A 183 -11.35 -5.30 11.45
CA ASP A 183 -11.77 -6.51 12.18
C ASP A 183 -11.03 -7.77 11.70
N VAL A 184 -10.43 -7.73 10.51
CA VAL A 184 -9.75 -8.89 9.90
C VAL A 184 -8.28 -8.64 9.60
N LEU A 185 -7.78 -7.41 9.68
CA LEU A 185 -6.39 -7.05 9.42
C LEU A 185 -5.58 -6.98 10.73
N PHE A 186 -4.62 -7.88 10.88
CA PHE A 186 -3.65 -7.91 11.96
C PHE A 186 -2.34 -7.26 11.56
N ILE A 187 -1.86 -6.30 12.35
CA ILE A 187 -0.52 -5.72 12.22
C ILE A 187 0.16 -5.78 13.60
N PRO A 188 1.25 -6.56 13.76
CA PRO A 188 1.92 -6.74 15.05
C PRO A 188 2.29 -5.42 15.71
N GLU A 189 2.01 -5.28 17.01
CA GLU A 189 2.52 -4.17 17.81
C GLU A 189 4.04 -4.23 17.89
N MET A 190 4.70 -3.06 18.00
CA MET A 190 6.14 -3.02 18.25
C MET A 190 6.44 -3.74 19.56
N PHE A 191 7.30 -4.77 19.48
CA PHE A 191 7.64 -5.59 20.64
C PHE A 191 8.34 -4.77 21.71
N ASP A 192 7.90 -4.99 22.95
CA ASP A 192 8.39 -4.37 24.15
C ASP A 192 8.37 -5.44 25.25
N ALA A 193 9.54 -5.74 25.81
CA ALA A 193 9.70 -6.82 26.78
C ALA A 193 8.86 -6.59 28.05
N ASP A 194 8.72 -5.34 28.48
CA ASP A 194 7.96 -4.98 29.68
C ASP A 194 6.45 -5.09 29.46
N ARG A 195 6.01 -5.07 28.19
CA ARG A 195 4.59 -5.14 27.79
C ARG A 195 4.22 -6.42 27.05
N ASP A 196 5.10 -7.42 27.04
CA ASP A 196 4.94 -8.67 26.28
C ASP A 196 3.60 -9.38 26.57
N ALA A 197 3.24 -9.53 27.85
CA ALA A 197 1.97 -10.13 28.25
C ALA A 197 0.75 -9.32 27.77
N ALA A 198 0.81 -7.99 27.83
CA ALA A 198 -0.28 -7.12 27.39
C ALA A 198 -0.43 -7.12 25.85
N ILE A 199 0.69 -7.18 25.12
CA ILE A 199 0.70 -7.34 23.66
C ILE A 199 0.10 -8.70 23.27
N ALA A 200 0.49 -9.78 23.95
CA ALA A 200 -0.06 -11.11 23.73
C ALA A 200 -1.58 -11.16 23.97
N GLN A 201 -2.06 -10.55 25.05
CA GLN A 201 -3.50 -10.48 25.36
C GLN A 201 -4.30 -9.73 24.30
N ARG A 202 -3.79 -8.60 23.79
CA ARG A 202 -4.45 -7.85 22.70
C ARG A 202 -4.48 -8.64 21.40
N ARG A 203 -3.39 -9.36 21.07
CA ARG A 203 -3.36 -10.29 19.94
C ARG A 203 -4.45 -11.37 20.08
N GLU A 204 -4.54 -12.03 21.23
CA GLU A 204 -5.56 -13.06 21.48
C GLU A 204 -6.99 -12.49 21.39
N THR A 205 -7.20 -11.26 21.89
CA THR A 205 -8.47 -10.55 21.75
C THR A 205 -8.81 -10.29 20.28
N PHE A 206 -7.85 -9.89 19.46
CA PHE A 206 -8.06 -9.74 18.02
C PHE A 206 -8.40 -11.08 17.37
N LEU A 207 -7.59 -12.11 17.62
CA LEU A 207 -7.73 -13.42 16.99
C LEU A 207 -9.06 -14.09 17.35
N SER A 208 -9.50 -14.01 18.60
CA SER A 208 -10.79 -14.54 19.04
C SER A 208 -11.99 -13.89 18.34
N ARG A 209 -11.88 -12.62 17.92
CA ARG A 209 -12.90 -11.92 17.15
C ARG A 209 -12.84 -12.29 15.68
N ALA A 210 -11.65 -12.22 15.08
CA ALA A 210 -11.44 -12.48 13.65
C ALA A 210 -11.70 -13.95 13.26
N MET A 211 -11.48 -14.88 14.19
CA MET A 211 -11.62 -16.32 13.96
C MET A 211 -12.99 -16.89 14.34
N LYS A 212 -13.98 -16.06 14.70
CA LYS A 212 -15.35 -16.55 14.93
C LYS A 212 -15.85 -17.25 13.66
N ALA A 213 -16.25 -18.52 13.80
CA ALA A 213 -16.74 -19.32 12.69
C ALA A 213 -18.07 -18.75 12.18
N GLU A 214 -18.23 -18.72 10.86
CA GLU A 214 -19.48 -18.37 10.19
C GLU A 214 -20.13 -19.66 9.70
N GLY A 215 -20.95 -20.27 10.55
CA GLY A 215 -21.55 -21.59 10.30
C GLY A 215 -20.48 -22.65 10.06
N ASN A 216 -20.51 -23.32 8.90
CA ASN A 216 -19.57 -24.40 8.53
C ASN A 216 -18.26 -23.89 7.88
N ARG A 217 -18.02 -22.58 7.85
CA ARG A 217 -16.82 -21.97 7.25
C ARG A 217 -15.90 -21.45 8.34
N ARG A 218 -14.62 -21.80 8.25
CA ARG A 218 -13.56 -21.22 9.08
C ARG A 218 -13.22 -19.83 8.56
N SER A 219 -13.26 -18.83 9.42
CA SER A 219 -12.84 -17.46 9.09
C SER A 219 -11.33 -17.40 8.91
N LEU A 220 -10.88 -16.57 7.96
CA LEU A 220 -9.48 -16.20 7.80
C LEU A 220 -9.29 -14.73 8.18
N ALA A 221 -8.12 -14.42 8.71
CA ALA A 221 -7.65 -13.07 8.93
C ALA A 221 -6.53 -12.74 7.93
N MET A 222 -6.16 -11.48 7.86
CA MET A 222 -5.01 -10.97 7.14
C MET A 222 -3.93 -10.53 8.12
N LEU A 223 -2.68 -10.65 7.71
CA LEU A 223 -1.50 -10.14 8.38
C LEU A 223 -0.84 -9.14 7.45
N ILE A 224 -0.40 -7.98 7.97
CA ILE A 224 0.72 -7.22 7.40
C ILE A 224 1.85 -7.20 8.43
N GLY A 225 3.05 -7.63 8.02
CA GLY A 225 4.17 -7.78 8.95
C GLY A 225 5.52 -7.76 8.24
N GLU A 226 6.54 -7.27 8.93
CA GLU A 226 7.93 -7.37 8.46
C GLU A 226 8.46 -8.79 8.71
N VAL A 227 8.93 -9.45 7.66
CA VAL A 227 9.52 -10.80 7.74
C VAL A 227 10.88 -10.71 8.41
N LYS A 228 11.08 -11.54 9.43
CA LYS A 228 12.38 -11.75 10.09
C LYS A 228 13.15 -12.87 9.39
N GLU A 229 12.50 -14.01 9.20
CA GLU A 229 13.07 -15.20 8.58
C GLU A 229 11.96 -16.09 8.01
N ILE A 230 12.28 -16.81 6.93
CA ILE A 230 11.53 -17.97 6.46
C ILE A 230 12.44 -19.17 6.73
N ALA A 231 12.02 -20.07 7.61
CA ALA A 231 12.88 -21.14 8.12
C ALA A 231 12.19 -22.50 8.04
N PRO A 232 12.97 -23.60 7.90
CA PRO A 232 12.44 -24.95 8.07
C PRO A 232 11.78 -25.14 9.45
N ALA A 233 10.73 -25.94 9.48
CA ALA A 233 10.08 -26.38 10.71
C ALA A 233 10.06 -27.92 10.77
N ARG A 234 9.61 -28.49 11.90
CA ARG A 234 9.48 -29.96 12.03
C ARG A 234 8.62 -30.56 10.92
N PHE A 235 7.62 -29.81 10.46
CA PHE A 235 6.76 -30.16 9.32
C PHE A 235 6.61 -28.92 8.43
N GLY A 236 7.17 -28.98 7.22
CA GLY A 236 7.19 -27.86 6.28
C GLY A 236 8.08 -26.71 6.76
N HIS A 237 7.57 -25.49 6.66
CA HIS A 237 8.29 -24.26 6.91
C HIS A 237 7.51 -23.36 7.87
N ARG A 238 8.17 -22.30 8.36
CA ARG A 238 7.55 -21.26 9.16
C ARG A 238 8.05 -19.89 8.72
N VAL A 239 7.15 -18.91 8.76
CA VAL A 239 7.47 -17.49 8.60
C VAL A 239 7.48 -16.86 9.97
N VAL A 240 8.59 -16.24 10.34
CA VAL A 240 8.74 -15.46 11.58
C VAL A 240 8.61 -13.99 11.23
N ILE A 241 7.72 -13.30 11.93
CA ILE A 241 7.44 -11.89 11.74
C ILE A 241 8.15 -11.11 12.84
N LYS A 242 8.82 -10.00 12.50
CA LYS A 242 9.40 -9.09 13.49
C LYS A 242 8.32 -8.58 14.43
N HIS A 243 8.73 -8.29 15.66
CA HIS A 243 7.84 -7.95 16.76
C HIS A 243 6.83 -9.02 17.19
N LEU A 244 6.94 -10.24 16.65
CA LEU A 244 6.06 -11.36 16.96
C LEU A 244 6.84 -12.66 17.26
N PRO A 245 7.80 -12.66 18.20
CA PRO A 245 8.78 -13.75 18.36
C PRO A 245 8.17 -15.09 18.82
N ARG A 246 6.99 -15.08 19.43
CA ARG A 246 6.32 -16.26 20.01
C ARG A 246 5.08 -16.72 19.26
N PHE A 247 4.90 -16.24 18.02
CA PHE A 247 3.73 -16.58 17.22
C PHE A 247 4.15 -16.74 15.74
N PRO A 248 4.84 -17.84 15.40
CA PRO A 248 5.22 -18.11 14.01
C PRO A 248 4.01 -18.50 13.18
N PHE A 249 4.09 -18.26 11.88
CA PHE A 249 3.07 -18.69 10.92
C PHE A 249 3.57 -19.90 10.14
N MET A 250 2.83 -21.01 10.19
CA MET A 250 3.18 -22.24 9.50
C MET A 250 2.91 -22.13 8.00
N LEU A 251 3.77 -22.78 7.23
CA LEU A 251 3.77 -22.78 5.78
C LEU A 251 4.02 -24.22 5.28
N ASN A 252 3.17 -24.71 4.39
CA ASN A 252 3.39 -26.02 3.78
C ASN A 252 4.47 -25.96 2.68
N GLU A 253 4.99 -27.12 2.29
CA GLU A 253 6.09 -27.22 1.33
C GLU A 253 5.77 -26.61 -0.04
N ASP A 254 4.56 -26.83 -0.54
CA ASP A 254 4.15 -26.31 -1.84
C ASP A 254 3.99 -24.79 -1.84
N ALA A 255 3.54 -24.20 -0.73
CA ALA A 255 3.49 -22.75 -0.58
C ALA A 255 4.91 -22.18 -0.45
N HIS A 256 5.81 -22.84 0.28
CA HIS A 256 7.21 -22.44 0.35
C HIS A 256 7.91 -22.46 -1.02
N ARG A 257 7.74 -23.54 -1.79
CA ARG A 257 8.28 -23.64 -3.16
C ARG A 257 7.76 -22.53 -4.06
N ARG A 258 6.45 -22.23 -3.98
CA ARG A 258 5.82 -21.16 -4.77
C ARG A 258 6.31 -19.76 -4.37
N ILE A 259 6.49 -19.49 -3.08
CA ILE A 259 7.06 -18.21 -2.63
C ILE A 259 8.44 -18.00 -3.23
N ASN A 260 9.32 -19.01 -3.17
CA ASN A 260 10.67 -18.91 -3.72
C ASN A 260 10.69 -18.73 -5.24
N ALA A 261 9.72 -19.30 -5.96
CA ALA A 261 9.60 -19.14 -7.40
C ALA A 261 9.06 -17.74 -7.79
N VAL A 262 7.91 -17.37 -7.24
CA VAL A 262 7.18 -16.13 -7.63
C VAL A 262 7.86 -14.88 -7.10
N PHE A 263 8.43 -14.92 -5.89
CA PHE A 263 9.08 -13.78 -5.25
C PHE A 263 10.61 -13.90 -5.24
N ALA A 264 11.18 -14.59 -6.23
CA ALA A 264 12.63 -14.80 -6.34
C ALA A 264 13.38 -13.46 -6.35
N SER A 265 12.85 -12.47 -7.07
CA SER A 265 13.42 -11.12 -7.18
C SER A 265 13.41 -10.39 -5.84
N GLU A 266 12.28 -10.38 -5.14
CA GLU A 266 12.13 -9.74 -3.84
C GLU A 266 13.03 -10.38 -2.78
N LEU A 267 13.11 -11.71 -2.76
CA LEU A 267 14.00 -12.44 -1.86
C LEU A 267 15.47 -12.16 -2.15
N ALA A 268 15.85 -12.08 -3.44
CA ALA A 268 17.21 -11.73 -3.84
C ALA A 268 17.57 -10.29 -3.46
N LEU A 269 16.66 -9.33 -3.69
CA LEU A 269 16.85 -7.93 -3.31
C LEU A 269 16.98 -7.75 -1.80
N TRP A 270 16.13 -8.42 -1.02
CA TRP A 270 16.20 -8.40 0.44
C TRP A 270 17.54 -8.95 0.96
N ASN A 271 18.02 -10.06 0.39
CA ASN A 271 19.30 -10.64 0.77
C ASN A 271 20.51 -9.79 0.35
N ALA A 272 20.42 -9.08 -0.78
CA ALA A 272 21.53 -8.31 -1.34
C ALA A 272 21.58 -6.86 -0.85
N THR A 273 20.47 -6.32 -0.32
CA THR A 273 20.35 -4.92 0.06
C THR A 273 20.36 -4.79 1.58
N ALA A 274 21.50 -4.37 2.12
CA ALA A 274 21.63 -4.05 3.54
C ALA A 274 20.55 -3.03 3.97
N ASP A 275 20.03 -3.20 5.18
CA ASP A 275 19.01 -2.33 5.79
C ASP A 275 17.65 -2.25 5.04
N SER A 276 17.44 -3.08 4.01
CA SER A 276 16.11 -3.25 3.41
C SER A 276 15.20 -4.11 4.29
N HIS A 277 13.89 -3.93 4.13
CA HIS A 277 12.88 -4.68 4.85
C HIS A 277 12.02 -5.50 3.88
N LEU A 278 11.74 -6.75 4.23
CA LEU A 278 10.78 -7.58 3.52
C LEU A 278 9.43 -7.52 4.22
N ILE A 279 8.42 -6.98 3.54
CA ILE A 279 7.05 -6.86 4.04
C ILE A 279 6.20 -7.98 3.45
N ALA A 280 5.49 -8.70 4.31
CA ALA A 280 4.51 -9.69 3.92
C ALA A 280 3.10 -9.17 4.16
N ILE A 281 2.21 -9.40 3.19
CA ILE A 281 0.76 -9.46 3.42
C ILE A 281 0.31 -10.91 3.24
N ALA A 282 -0.44 -11.46 4.17
CA ALA A 282 -0.87 -12.86 4.10
C ALA A 282 -2.29 -13.07 4.62
N THR A 283 -3.04 -14.00 4.03
CA THR A 283 -4.21 -14.58 4.69
C THR A 283 -3.78 -15.78 5.53
N PHE A 284 -4.36 -15.90 6.72
CA PHE A 284 -4.07 -17.00 7.62
C PHE A 284 -5.31 -17.42 8.41
N GLY A 285 -5.32 -18.67 8.84
CA GLY A 285 -6.31 -19.19 9.78
C GLY A 285 -5.64 -19.76 11.02
N ILE A 286 -6.40 -19.90 12.10
CA ILE A 286 -5.96 -20.54 13.36
C ILE A 286 -6.71 -21.85 13.61
N ASP A 287 -5.99 -22.94 13.83
CA ASP A 287 -6.59 -24.25 14.04
C ASP A 287 -7.01 -24.45 15.50
N ALA A 288 -7.60 -25.61 15.81
CA ALA A 288 -8.06 -25.90 17.17
C ALA A 288 -6.90 -25.94 18.21
N ALA A 289 -5.66 -26.12 17.77
CA ALA A 289 -4.47 -26.08 18.63
C ALA A 289 -3.89 -24.67 18.79
N GLY A 290 -4.51 -23.65 18.19
CA GLY A 290 -4.02 -22.27 18.23
C GLY A 290 -2.89 -21.98 17.25
N ILE A 291 -2.61 -22.90 16.32
CA ILE A 291 -1.52 -22.74 15.35
C ILE A 291 -2.01 -21.92 14.16
N ALA A 292 -1.27 -20.86 13.86
CA ALA A 292 -1.51 -20.01 12.70
C ALA A 292 -0.87 -20.61 11.44
N SER A 293 -1.64 -20.75 10.37
CA SER A 293 -1.16 -21.26 9.08
C SER A 293 -1.52 -20.30 7.96
N ILE A 294 -0.53 -19.98 7.12
CA ILE A 294 -0.70 -19.12 5.94
C ILE A 294 -1.44 -19.89 4.85
N GLU A 295 -2.46 -19.25 4.28
CA GLU A 295 -3.21 -19.76 3.13
C GLU A 295 -2.74 -19.11 1.81
N SER A 296 -2.40 -17.83 1.86
CA SER A 296 -1.85 -17.07 0.71
C SER A 296 -0.99 -15.94 1.23
N ILE A 297 0.05 -15.57 0.48
CA ILE A 297 1.02 -14.53 0.88
C ILE A 297 1.50 -13.78 -0.36
N ALA A 298 1.74 -12.49 -0.20
CA ALA A 298 2.49 -11.68 -1.14
C ALA A 298 3.60 -10.92 -0.40
N LEU A 299 4.71 -10.68 -1.09
CA LEU A 299 5.89 -10.01 -0.57
C LEU A 299 6.12 -8.68 -1.29
N MET A 300 6.74 -7.73 -0.58
CA MET A 300 7.18 -6.44 -1.09
C MET A 300 8.45 -6.05 -0.36
N VAL A 301 9.49 -5.65 -1.10
CA VAL A 301 10.73 -5.11 -0.49
C VAL A 301 10.59 -3.61 -0.38
N VAL A 302 11.04 -3.06 0.75
CA VAL A 302 11.09 -1.62 0.99
C VAL A 302 12.48 -1.20 1.47
N THR A 303 12.88 0.02 1.14
CA THR A 303 14.16 0.59 1.59
C THR A 303 14.16 0.85 3.10
N ASP A 304 15.31 1.23 3.64
CA ASP A 304 15.48 1.78 5.01
C ASP A 304 14.52 2.95 5.34
N ARG A 305 14.05 3.65 4.31
CA ARG A 305 13.08 4.76 4.36
C ARG A 305 11.62 4.30 4.22
N TRP A 306 11.38 2.99 4.19
CA TRP A 306 10.08 2.32 4.02
C TRP A 306 9.40 2.59 2.66
N LEU A 307 10.18 2.92 1.64
CA LEU A 307 9.71 3.14 0.26
C LEU A 307 9.81 1.82 -0.54
N PRO A 308 8.73 1.35 -1.18
CA PRO A 308 8.79 0.15 -2.02
C PRO A 308 9.72 0.31 -3.24
N PHE A 309 10.40 -0.78 -3.61
CA PHE A 309 11.21 -0.85 -4.82
C PHE A 309 11.21 -2.27 -5.42
N GLU A 310 11.26 -2.37 -6.75
CA GLU A 310 11.17 -3.65 -7.48
C GLU A 310 12.50 -4.13 -8.06
N ASN A 311 13.51 -3.26 -8.12
CA ASN A 311 14.85 -3.61 -8.59
C ASN A 311 15.91 -2.62 -8.07
N ARG A 312 17.19 -2.97 -8.27
CA ARG A 312 18.33 -2.16 -7.82
C ARG A 312 18.39 -0.76 -8.44
N TYR A 313 17.85 -0.57 -9.64
CA TYR A 313 17.89 0.72 -10.34
C TYR A 313 16.85 1.67 -9.75
N GLU A 314 15.66 1.17 -9.40
CA GLU A 314 14.69 1.94 -8.61
C GLU A 314 15.28 2.35 -7.26
N ALA A 315 15.92 1.41 -6.54
CA ALA A 315 16.57 1.71 -5.26
C ALA A 315 17.65 2.80 -5.40
N ALA A 316 18.46 2.74 -6.46
CA ALA A 316 19.48 3.76 -6.75
C ALA A 316 18.88 5.14 -7.04
N LEU A 317 17.81 5.20 -7.85
CA LEU A 317 17.11 6.45 -8.14
C LEU A 317 16.48 7.05 -6.88
N ILE A 318 15.77 6.23 -6.09
CA ILE A 318 15.14 6.64 -4.82
C ILE A 318 16.20 7.20 -3.86
N ASP A 319 17.33 6.51 -3.70
CA ASP A 319 18.39 6.95 -2.81
C ASP A 319 19.06 8.25 -3.29
N ALA A 320 19.31 8.39 -4.59
CA ALA A 320 19.86 9.61 -5.16
C ALA A 320 18.95 10.83 -4.98
N LEU A 321 17.64 10.66 -5.21
CA LEU A 321 16.64 11.70 -4.95
C LEU A 321 16.54 12.06 -3.47
N ALA A 322 16.52 11.05 -2.58
CA ALA A 322 16.45 11.27 -1.15
C ALA A 322 17.70 12.00 -0.62
N LYS A 323 18.91 11.63 -1.09
CA LYS A 323 20.17 12.30 -0.73
C LYS A 323 20.23 13.75 -1.18
N ARG A 324 19.61 14.07 -2.32
CA ARG A 324 19.49 15.44 -2.82
C ARG A 324 18.45 16.27 -2.07
N GLY A 325 17.66 15.66 -1.20
CA GLY A 325 16.59 16.35 -0.50
C GLY A 325 15.37 16.63 -1.40
N ALA A 326 15.14 15.80 -2.42
CA ALA A 326 13.94 15.91 -3.24
C ALA A 326 12.70 15.37 -2.52
N SER A 327 11.55 15.92 -2.87
CA SER A 327 10.24 15.36 -2.53
C SER A 327 9.71 14.56 -3.72
N PHE A 328 9.10 13.40 -3.49
CA PHE A 328 8.58 12.58 -4.59
C PHE A 328 7.49 11.62 -4.11
N VAL A 329 6.77 11.05 -5.07
CA VAL A 329 5.80 9.97 -4.87
C VAL A 329 6.29 8.74 -5.65
N LYS A 330 6.50 7.62 -4.97
CA LYS A 330 6.76 6.32 -5.58
C LYS A 330 5.47 5.76 -6.17
N SER A 331 5.48 5.46 -7.46
CA SER A 331 4.41 4.71 -8.09
C SER A 331 4.47 3.24 -7.68
N LEU A 332 3.31 2.66 -7.40
CA LEU A 332 3.17 1.27 -7.00
C LEU A 332 2.50 0.45 -8.12
N ARG A 333 2.87 -0.83 -8.25
CA ARG A 333 2.35 -1.69 -9.33
C ARG A 333 0.91 -2.12 -9.20
N TYR A 334 0.35 -2.17 -7.99
CA TYR A 334 -0.92 -2.86 -7.74
C TYR A 334 -1.00 -4.24 -8.43
N ASN A 335 -1.93 -4.42 -9.38
CA ASN A 335 -2.09 -5.63 -10.19
C ASN A 335 -1.33 -5.58 -11.52
N LEU A 336 -0.66 -4.47 -11.87
CA LEU A 336 0.07 -4.36 -13.13
C LEU A 336 1.17 -5.43 -13.20
N PRO A 337 1.29 -6.12 -14.35
CA PRO A 337 2.38 -7.06 -14.57
C PRO A 337 3.70 -6.30 -14.74
N ALA A 338 4.81 -6.95 -14.41
CA ALA A 338 6.16 -6.36 -14.51
C ALA A 338 6.51 -5.89 -15.94
N ALA A 339 5.94 -6.54 -16.97
CA ALA A 339 6.13 -6.19 -18.37
C ALA A 339 5.35 -4.94 -18.83
N HIS A 340 4.43 -4.41 -18.02
CA HIS A 340 3.79 -3.13 -18.34
C HIS A 340 4.71 -1.99 -17.88
N PRO A 341 4.88 -0.89 -18.61
CA PRO A 341 5.61 0.27 -18.10
C PRO A 341 4.82 0.99 -17.00
N MET A 342 5.50 1.69 -16.11
CA MET A 342 4.92 2.66 -15.19
C MET A 342 5.98 3.72 -14.86
N ALA A 343 5.58 4.87 -14.33
CA ALA A 343 6.57 5.77 -13.72
C ALA A 343 7.23 5.04 -12.54
N CYS A 344 8.52 5.22 -12.33
CA CYS A 344 9.18 4.76 -11.11
C CYS A 344 8.77 5.66 -9.95
N VAL A 345 8.95 6.97 -10.13
CA VAL A 345 8.56 8.02 -9.20
C VAL A 345 7.99 9.21 -9.97
N VAL A 346 7.18 10.03 -9.29
CA VAL A 346 6.83 11.37 -9.73
C VAL A 346 7.51 12.36 -8.80
N LEU A 347 8.48 13.09 -9.33
CA LEU A 347 9.22 14.12 -8.62
C LEU A 347 8.29 15.31 -8.33
N ARG A 348 8.36 15.81 -7.10
CA ARG A 348 7.67 17.02 -6.64
C ARG A 348 8.74 18.01 -6.17
N GLN A 349 8.82 19.13 -6.86
CA GLN A 349 9.74 20.21 -6.50
C GLN A 349 8.92 21.46 -6.22
N ASP A 350 9.24 22.13 -5.12
CA ASP A 350 8.54 23.33 -4.69
C ASP A 350 8.56 24.38 -5.82
N GLY A 351 7.36 24.80 -6.25
CA GLY A 351 7.18 25.78 -7.33
C GLY A 351 7.48 25.30 -8.75
N ALA A 352 7.71 23.99 -8.97
CA ALA A 352 7.95 23.42 -10.30
C ALA A 352 6.83 22.44 -10.69
N ALA A 353 6.64 22.29 -12.00
CA ALA A 353 5.74 21.28 -12.53
C ALA A 353 6.22 19.86 -12.13
N PRO A 354 5.31 18.92 -11.85
CA PRO A 354 5.68 17.55 -11.57
C PRO A 354 6.47 16.94 -12.73
N LEU A 355 7.30 15.95 -12.44
CA LEU A 355 8.10 15.25 -13.44
C LEU A 355 7.99 13.73 -13.22
N GLY A 356 7.50 13.01 -14.23
CA GLY A 356 7.47 11.56 -14.24
C GLY A 356 8.86 11.00 -14.54
N MET A 357 9.40 10.15 -13.67
CA MET A 357 10.72 9.54 -13.85
C MET A 357 10.55 8.05 -14.14
N TYR A 358 11.07 7.60 -15.28
CA TYR A 358 10.89 6.25 -15.81
C TYR A 358 12.23 5.51 -15.87
N ILE A 359 12.21 4.20 -15.64
CA ILE A 359 13.37 3.33 -15.80
C ILE A 359 13.01 2.29 -16.85
N VAL A 360 13.80 2.22 -17.92
CA VAL A 360 13.62 1.25 -19.00
C VAL A 360 14.56 0.08 -18.78
N PRO A 361 14.04 -1.15 -18.58
CA PRO A 361 14.84 -2.36 -18.41
C PRO A 361 15.84 -2.56 -19.55
N ASP A 362 16.96 -3.21 -19.22
CA ASP A 362 17.87 -3.69 -20.26
C ASP A 362 17.15 -4.73 -21.13
N GLY A 363 17.37 -4.66 -22.45
CA GLY A 363 16.67 -5.52 -23.41
C GLY A 363 15.16 -5.25 -23.54
N ALA A 364 14.63 -4.12 -23.06
CA ALA A 364 13.24 -3.74 -23.27
C ALA A 364 12.90 -3.71 -24.77
N GLY A 365 11.99 -4.60 -25.19
CA GLY A 365 11.54 -4.74 -26.58
C GLY A 365 10.65 -3.58 -27.04
N THR A 366 10.35 -3.56 -28.34
CA THR A 366 9.58 -2.49 -28.99
C THR A 366 8.21 -2.27 -28.34
N ASP A 367 7.46 -3.33 -28.06
CA ASP A 367 6.13 -3.25 -27.42
C ASP A 367 6.17 -2.57 -26.04
N TYR A 368 7.23 -2.78 -25.25
CA TYR A 368 7.39 -2.08 -23.96
C TYR A 368 7.62 -0.59 -24.16
N ARG A 369 8.45 -0.23 -25.15
CA ARG A 369 8.82 1.16 -25.45
C ARG A 369 7.63 1.93 -26.03
N GLU A 370 6.88 1.34 -26.94
CA GLU A 370 5.65 1.92 -27.49
C GLU A 370 4.63 2.22 -26.39
N LYS A 371 4.37 1.26 -25.50
CA LYS A 371 3.49 1.48 -24.33
C LYS A 371 4.01 2.55 -23.38
N LEU A 372 5.32 2.67 -23.24
CA LEU A 372 5.93 3.70 -22.39
C LEU A 372 5.74 5.08 -23.01
N ASP A 373 5.96 5.21 -24.33
CA ASP A 373 5.78 6.46 -25.05
C ASP A 373 4.31 6.91 -25.04
N GLU A 374 3.38 5.99 -25.23
CA GLU A 374 1.93 6.23 -25.05
C GLU A 374 1.62 6.73 -23.63
N LEU A 375 2.11 6.04 -22.60
CA LEU A 375 1.91 6.43 -21.21
C LEU A 375 2.47 7.83 -20.91
N ILE A 376 3.67 8.14 -21.41
CA ILE A 376 4.30 9.46 -21.24
C ILE A 376 3.44 10.54 -21.92
N ALA A 377 3.02 10.31 -23.17
CA ALA A 377 2.21 11.24 -23.93
C ALA A 377 0.85 11.53 -23.28
N GLU A 378 0.18 10.49 -22.78
CA GLU A 378 -1.13 10.61 -22.12
C GLU A 378 -1.06 11.24 -20.73
N SER A 379 0.11 11.18 -20.06
CA SER A 379 0.24 11.67 -18.69
C SER A 379 0.07 13.19 -18.54
N GLY A 380 0.35 13.95 -19.61
CA GLY A 380 0.38 15.41 -19.59
C GLY A 380 1.48 16.00 -18.68
N ILE A 381 2.44 15.19 -18.25
CA ILE A 381 3.53 15.56 -17.34
C ILE A 381 4.87 15.37 -18.06
N ALA A 382 5.83 16.26 -17.79
CA ALA A 382 7.17 16.12 -18.35
C ALA A 382 7.83 14.81 -17.88
N SER A 383 8.72 14.24 -18.69
CA SER A 383 9.36 12.96 -18.40
C SER A 383 10.88 13.04 -18.31
N TRP A 384 11.44 12.20 -17.45
CA TRP A 384 12.86 11.86 -17.40
C TRP A 384 12.97 10.34 -17.51
N THR A 385 13.90 9.84 -18.31
CA THR A 385 14.01 8.41 -18.60
C THR A 385 15.45 7.93 -18.42
N TRP A 386 15.62 6.87 -17.64
CA TRP A 386 16.86 6.13 -17.53
C TRP A 386 16.75 4.80 -18.28
N ASN A 387 17.41 4.72 -19.43
CA ASN A 387 17.62 3.47 -20.15
C ASN A 387 18.80 2.71 -19.53
N ILE A 388 18.53 1.55 -18.92
CA ILE A 388 19.59 0.75 -18.28
C ILE A 388 20.63 0.28 -19.30
N GLY A 389 20.21 -0.01 -20.54
CA GLY A 389 21.11 -0.41 -21.63
C GLY A 389 22.11 0.68 -22.05
N ASP A 390 21.80 1.96 -21.79
CA ASP A 390 22.68 3.09 -22.13
C ASP A 390 23.75 3.34 -21.04
N GLY A 391 23.69 2.59 -19.93
CA GLY A 391 24.67 2.61 -18.86
C GLY A 391 24.26 3.43 -17.63
N ALA A 392 25.09 4.40 -17.26
CA ALA A 392 24.96 5.15 -16.01
C ALA A 392 23.63 5.93 -15.91
N MET A 393 23.19 6.19 -14.68
CA MET A 393 22.01 7.03 -14.44
C MET A 393 22.23 8.43 -15.04
N PRO A 394 21.31 8.95 -15.87
CA PRO A 394 21.38 10.32 -16.36
C PRO A 394 21.41 11.33 -15.21
N GLU A 395 21.89 12.55 -15.49
CA GLU A 395 21.83 13.62 -14.50
C GLU A 395 20.39 13.86 -14.04
N LEU A 396 20.24 14.01 -12.72
CA LEU A 396 18.94 14.29 -12.12
C LEU A 396 18.59 15.77 -12.38
N PRO A 397 17.36 16.07 -12.83
CA PRO A 397 16.93 17.42 -13.21
C PRO A 397 17.02 18.39 -12.03
N ALA A 398 17.49 19.62 -12.27
CA ALA A 398 17.88 20.63 -11.27
C ALA A 398 16.80 21.06 -10.26
#